data_AF-A0A7L2QFE0-F1
#
_entry.id   AF-A0A7L2QFE0-F1
#
_cell.length_a   1.000
_cell.length_b   1.000
_cell.length_c   1.000
_cell.angle_alpha   90.00
_cell.angle_beta   90.00
_cell.angle_gamma   90.00
#
_symmetry.space_group_name_H-M   'P 1'
#
loop_
_entity.id
_entity.type
_entity.pdbx_description
1 polymer ?
#
loop_
_entity_poly.entity_id
_entity_poly.type
_entity_poly.pdbx_seq_one_letter_code
_entity_poly.pdbx_strand_id
1 'polypeptide(L)' 'RAPVLVALALIECGMKYEDAVQFIRQKRRGAFNSKQLLYLEKYRPKMRLRFKDSNGHRNNCCIQ' A
#
# COMPACT_ATOMS: atom_id res chain seq x y z
N ARG A 1 -12.37 -1.53 -2.85
CA ARG A 1 -11.16 -2.32 -3.17
C ARG A 1 -9.84 -1.59 -2.86
N ALA A 2 -9.88 -0.30 -2.50
CA ALA A 2 -8.71 0.52 -2.19
C ALA A 2 -7.71 -0.04 -1.15
N PRO A 3 -8.12 -0.71 -0.04
CA PRO A 3 -7.15 -1.19 0.96
C PRO A 3 -6.08 -2.13 0.41
N VAL A 4 -6.43 -2.97 -0.58
CA VAL A 4 -5.47 -3.91 -1.19
C VAL A 4 -4.41 -3.18 -2.00
N LEU A 5 -4.79 -2.14 -2.73
CA LEU A 5 -3.84 -1.32 -3.50
C LEU A 5 -2.89 -0.55 -2.59
N VAL A 6 -3.41 -0.05 -1.46
CA VAL A 6 -2.58 0.61 -0.44
C VAL A 6 -1.58 -0.38 0.16
N ALA A 7 -2.01 -1.60 0.51
CA ALA A 7 -1.11 -2.63 1.02
C ALA A 7 -0.03 -3.01 0.00
N LEU A 8 -0.39 -3.17 -1.28
CA LEU A 8 0.57 -3.46 -2.35
C LEU A 8 1.60 -2.35 -2.51
N ALA A 9 1.19 -1.08 -2.47
CA ALA A 9 2.10 0.05 -2.56
C ALA A 9 3.08 0.09 -1.37
N LEU A 10 2.60 -0.18 -0.14
CA LEU A 10 3.44 -0.27 1.05
C LEU A 10 4.44 -1.43 0.95
N ILE A 11 3.99 -2.59 0.46
CA ILE A 11 4.86 -3.77 0.30
C ILE A 11 5.92 -3.56 -0.77
N GLU A 12 5.56 -2.95 -1.90
CA GLU A 12 6.51 -2.54 -2.95
C GLU A 12 7.47 -1.45 -2.49
N CYS A 13 7.13 -0.71 -1.43
CA CYS A 13 8.00 0.25 -0.75
C CYS A 13 8.92 -0.42 0.30
N GLY A 14 8.87 -1.75 0.44
CA GLY A 14 9.69 -2.53 1.37
C GLY A 14 9.06 -2.85 2.72
N MET A 15 7.79 -2.50 2.94
CA MET A 15 7.07 -2.86 4.16
C MET A 15 6.66 -4.35 4.15
N LYS A 16 6.76 -5.05 5.27
CA LYS A 16 6.22 -6.41 5.37
C LYS A 16 4.70 -6.38 5.27
N TYR A 17 4.11 -7.44 4.71
CA TYR A 17 2.65 -7.50 4.54
C TYR A 17 1.91 -7.47 5.88
N GLU A 18 2.47 -8.07 6.94
CA GLU A 18 1.89 -8.06 8.29
C GLU A 18 1.78 -6.62 8.82
N ASP A 19 2.87 -5.86 8.72
CA ASP A 19 2.93 -4.46 9.13
C ASP A 19 1.98 -3.60 8.31
N ALA A 20 1.93 -3.80 6.98
CA ALA A 20 1.02 -3.08 6.09
C ALA A 20 -0.45 -3.34 6.43
N VAL A 21 -0.81 -4.60 6.74
CA VAL A 21 -2.17 -4.97 7.15
C VAL A 21 -2.53 -4.35 8.51
N GLN A 22 -1.61 -4.41 9.48
CA GLN A 22 -1.83 -3.79 10.79
C GLN A 22 -2.00 -2.28 10.68
N PHE A 23 -1.14 -1.61 9.91
CA PHE A 23 -1.20 -0.16 9.67
C PHE A 23 -2.57 0.26 9.11
N ILE A 24 -3.08 -0.48 8.12
CA ILE A 24 -4.39 -0.20 7.52
C ILE A 24 -5.54 -0.50 8.50
N ARG A 25 -5.43 -1.57 9.29
CA ARG A 25 -6.44 -1.92 10.31
C ARG A 25 -6.54 -0.88 11.44
N GLN A 26 -5.42 -0.25 11.81
CA GLN A 26 -5.41 0.85 12.78
C GLN A 26 -6.23 2.04 12.27
N LYS A 27 -6.16 2.35 10.98
CA LYS A 27 -6.92 3.45 10.36
C LYS A 27 -8.36 3.05 10.02
N ARG A 28 -8.61 1.77 9.74
CA ARG A 28 -9.94 1.24 9.41
C ARG A 28 -10.12 -0.18 9.95
N ARG A 29 -10.88 -0.30 11.05
CA ARG A 29 -11.28 -1.59 11.61
C ARG A 29 -12.02 -2.45 10.59
N GLY A 30 -11.72 -3.75 10.55
CA GLY A 30 -12.30 -4.69 9.60
C GLY A 30 -11.82 -4.53 8.16
N ALA A 31 -10.71 -3.82 7.92
CA ALA A 31 -10.06 -3.84 6.62
C ALA A 31 -9.52 -5.25 6.32
N PHE A 32 -9.80 -5.70 5.09
CA PHE A 32 -9.44 -6.99 4.49
C PHE A 32 -10.32 -8.19 4.85
N ASN A 33 -10.67 -8.96 3.83
CA ASN A 33 -11.24 -10.29 3.96
C ASN A 33 -10.14 -11.37 3.92
N SER A 34 -10.48 -12.61 4.28
CA SER A 34 -9.52 -13.73 4.33
C SER A 34 -8.85 -14.03 2.98
N LYS A 35 -9.56 -13.87 1.86
CA LYS A 35 -9.00 -14.07 0.50
C LYS A 35 -7.94 -13.02 0.18
N GLN A 36 -8.13 -11.78 0.62
CA GLN A 36 -7.18 -10.68 0.43
C GLN A 36 -5.94 -10.84 1.29
N LEU A 37 -6.09 -11.31 2.53
CA LEU A 37 -4.95 -11.63 3.40
C LEU A 37 -4.08 -12.73 2.79
N LEU A 38 -4.68 -13.81 2.32
CA LEU A 38 -3.97 -14.91 1.65
C LEU A 38 -3.24 -14.44 0.38
N TYR A 39 -3.82 -13.50 -0.36
CA TYR A 39 -3.17 -12.90 -1.52
C TYR A 39 -1.95 -12.07 -1.13
N LEU A 40 -2.06 -11.23 -0.11
CA LEU A 40 -0.96 -10.39 0.38
C LEU A 40 0.19 -11.22 0.96
N GLU A 41 -0.11 -12.34 1.62
CA GLU A 41 0.88 -13.27 2.15
C GLU A 41 1.73 -13.91 1.03
N LYS A 42 1.10 -14.27 -0.09
CA LYS A 42 1.79 -14.88 -1.25
C LYS A 42 2.41 -13.86 -2.20
N TYR A 43 2.14 -12.57 -2.00
CA TYR A 43 2.59 -11.52 -2.89
C TYR A 43 4.11 -11.34 -2.78
N ARG A 44 4.82 -11.49 -3.90
CA ARG A 44 6.25 -11.19 -4.00
C ARG A 44 6.45 -9.82 -4.63
N PRO A 45 6.96 -8.83 -3.87
CA PRO A 45 7.20 -7.51 -4.41
C PRO A 45 8.25 -7.55 -5.53
N LYS A 46 8.02 -6.77 -6.59
CA LYS A 46 8.95 -6.63 -7.71
C LYS A 46 9.90 -5.44 -7.55
N MET A 47 9.70 -4.64 -6.51
CA MET A 47 10.50 -3.44 -6.17
C MET A 47 10.63 -2.49 -7.36
N ARG A 48 9.55 -2.32 -8.11
CA ARG A 48 9.51 -1.44 -9.30
C ARG A 48 9.09 -0.02 -8.97
N LEU A 49 8.62 0.22 -7.75
CA LEU A 49 8.35 1.58 -7.28
C LEU A 49 9.68 2.32 -7.16
N ARG A 50 9.89 3.28 -8.07
CA ARG A 50 10.93 4.28 -7.86
C ARG A 50 10.47 5.17 -6.72
N PHE A 51 11.26 5.24 -5.66
CA PHE A 51 11.09 6.28 -4.65
C PHE A 51 11.17 7.62 -5.39
N LYS A 52 10.06 8.33 -5.45
CA LYS A 52 10.10 9.71 -5.87
C LYS A 52 10.70 10.45 -4.69
N ASP A 53 11.98 10.79 -4.78
CA ASP A 53 12.58 11.74 -3.85
C ASP A 53 11.64 12.94 -3.75
N SER A 54 11.24 13.29 -2.53
CA SER A 54 10.29 14.36 -2.24
C SER A 54 10.75 15.75 -2.69
N ASN A 55 11.85 15.84 -3.44
CA ASN A 55 12.54 17.07 -3.80
C ASN A 55 12.11 17.67 -5.16
N GLY A 56 11.07 17.15 -5.82
CA GLY A 56 10.72 17.66 -7.15
C GLY A 56 9.37 17.23 -7.71
N HIS A 57 8.26 17.71 -7.13
CA HIS A 57 7.16 18.22 -7.96
C HIS A 57 6.11 18.94 -7.12
N ARG A 58 5.92 20.23 -7.40
CA ARG A 58 4.83 21.04 -6.90
C ARG A 58 3.50 20.40 -7.31
N ASN A 59 2.59 20.36 -6.34
CA ASN A 59 1.19 20.00 -6.51
C ASN A 59 0.57 20.89 -7.61
N ASN A 60 0.16 20.30 -8.73
CA ASN A 60 -0.92 20.86 -9.53
C ASN A 60 -2.01 19.79 -9.63
N CYS A 61 -2.68 19.57 -8.50
CA CYS A 61 -3.94 18.85 -8.47
C CYS A 61 -4.99 19.82 -9.02
N CYS A 62 -5.59 19.45 -10.15
CA CYS A 62 -6.74 20.10 -10.76
C CYS A 62 -7.87 20.29 -9.74
N ILE A 63 -8.05 21.54 -9.30
CA ILE A 63 -9.34 22.02 -8.79
C ILE A 63 -10.07 22.52 -10.03
N GLN A 64 -11.17 21.85 -10.37
CA GLN A 64 -12.09 22.22 -11.44
C GLN A 64 -12.92 23.44 -11.04
#